data_AF-A0A2S9MVB7-F1
#
_entry.id   AF-A0A2S9MVB7-F1
#
_cell.length_a   1.000
_cell.length_b   1.000
_cell.length_c   1.000
_cell.angle_alpha   90.00
_cell.angle_beta   90.00
_cell.angle_gamma   90.00
#
_symmetry.space_group_name_H-M   'P 1'
#
loop_
_entity.id
_entity.type
_entity.pdbx_description
1 polymer ?
#
loop_
_entity_poly.entity_id
_entity_poly.type
_entity_poly.pdbx_seq_one_letter_code
_entity_poly.pdbx_strand_id
1 'polypeptide(L)'
;MTIESAIRYELLTSAGLRTVTGEHVVIPNDVGATFGIHAEPYLADGHPEKWVVTHLASGMQAGTGTSRTAAITNATTNVERNRPRLRTMLDEATAARTDLQFATYQLARNRRAILGEAA
;
A
#
# COMPACT_ATOMS: atom_id res chain seq x y z
N MET A 1 16.43 -19.72 4.01
CA MET A 1 16.34 -18.58 3.08
C MET A 1 16.27 -17.34 3.93
N THR A 2 17.39 -16.63 4.04
CA THR A 2 17.58 -15.49 4.94
C THR A 2 16.77 -14.30 4.41
N ILE A 3 15.76 -13.84 5.15
CA ILE A 3 14.93 -12.68 4.77
C ILE A 3 15.73 -11.43 5.12
N GLU A 4 16.64 -11.02 4.25
CA GLU A 4 17.61 -9.95 4.57
C GLU A 4 17.05 -8.53 4.41
N SER A 5 15.79 -8.34 4.01
CA SER A 5 15.22 -6.99 3.84
C SER A 5 13.70 -6.94 3.98
N ALA A 6 13.19 -7.45 5.11
CA ALA A 6 11.78 -7.23 5.45
C ALA A 6 11.55 -5.73 5.71
N ILE A 7 10.68 -5.09 4.91
CA ILE A 7 10.27 -3.69 5.09
C ILE A 7 8.90 -3.64 5.78
N ARG A 8 8.68 -2.59 6.58
CA ARG A 8 7.37 -2.27 7.14
C ARG A 8 6.78 -1.09 6.38
N TYR A 9 5.55 -1.22 5.93
CA TYR A 9 4.84 -0.16 5.21
C TYR A 9 3.34 -0.22 5.48
N GLU A 10 2.65 0.86 5.16
CA GLU A 10 1.22 0.99 5.40
C GLU A 10 0.43 0.75 4.12
N LEU A 11 -0.63 -0.03 4.23
CA LEU A 11 -1.66 -0.22 3.22
C LEU A 11 -2.79 0.77 3.46
N LEU A 12 -3.30 1.36 2.40
CA LEU A 12 -4.56 2.08 2.46
C LEU A 12 -5.72 1.09 2.26
N THR A 13 -6.51 0.86 3.30
CA THR A 13 -7.70 -0.01 3.27
C THR A 13 -8.97 0.81 3.53
N SER A 14 -10.13 0.23 3.28
CA SER A 14 -11.42 0.85 3.63
C SER A 14 -11.59 1.11 5.14
N ALA A 15 -10.88 0.35 5.98
CA ALA A 15 -10.84 0.54 7.43
C ALA A 15 -9.76 1.54 7.90
N GLY A 16 -9.00 2.12 6.96
CA GLY A 16 -7.89 3.03 7.24
C GLY A 16 -6.52 2.41 6.93
N LEU A 17 -5.48 2.97 7.55
CA LEU A 17 -4.10 2.53 7.35
C LEU A 17 -3.80 1.25 8.15
N ARG A 18 -3.30 0.22 7.46
CA ARG A 18 -2.85 -1.02 8.09
C ARG A 18 -1.37 -1.24 7.83
N THR A 19 -0.58 -1.37 8.90
CA THR A 19 0.84 -1.70 8.79
C THR A 19 1.02 -3.18 8.46
N VAL A 20 1.85 -3.46 7.46
CA VAL A 20 2.25 -4.81 7.08
C VAL A 20 3.77 -4.93 7.02
N THR A 21 4.25 -6.16 7.17
CA THR A 21 5.65 -6.52 6.94
C THR A 21 5.72 -7.30 5.65
N GLY A 22 6.60 -6.89 4.75
CA GLY A 22 6.75 -7.49 3.44
C GLY A 22 8.14 -7.28 2.88
N GLU A 23 8.26 -7.36 1.57
CA GLU A 23 9.52 -7.21 0.84
C GLU A 23 9.44 -6.03 -0.11
N HIS A 24 10.57 -5.37 -0.35
CA HIS A 24 10.67 -4.39 -1.42
C HIS A 24 10.70 -5.09 -2.79
N VAL A 25 9.97 -4.55 -3.77
CA VAL A 25 9.95 -5.02 -5.16
C VAL A 25 10.16 -3.85 -6.11
N VAL A 26 11.11 -4.04 -7.02
CA VAL A 26 11.35 -3.09 -8.11
C VAL A 26 10.52 -3.51 -9.32
N ILE A 27 9.55 -2.66 -9.69
CA ILE A 27 8.80 -2.79 -10.95
C ILE A 27 9.24 -1.62 -11.84
N PRO A 28 9.82 -1.87 -13.02
CA PRO A 28 10.25 -0.80 -13.92
C PRO A 28 9.10 0.16 -14.24
N ASN A 29 9.36 1.46 -14.09
CA ASN A 29 8.44 2.53 -14.43
C ASN A 29 9.20 3.83 -14.63
N ASP A 30 8.64 4.74 -15.43
CA ASP A 30 9.31 5.99 -15.83
C ASP A 30 9.17 7.11 -14.78
N VAL A 31 8.53 6.83 -13.63
CA VAL A 31 8.15 7.84 -12.62
C VAL A 31 8.85 7.64 -11.28
N GLY A 32 9.73 6.63 -11.16
CA GLY A 32 10.46 6.33 -9.92
C GLY A 32 9.61 5.73 -8.80
N ALA A 33 8.44 5.16 -9.12
CA ALA A 33 7.56 4.52 -8.14
C ALA A 33 8.20 3.26 -7.55
N THR A 34 8.07 3.08 -6.23
CA THR A 34 8.58 1.94 -5.48
C THR A 34 7.45 1.11 -4.90
N PHE A 35 7.60 -0.21 -4.86
CA PHE A 35 6.55 -1.13 -4.44
C PHE A 35 7.01 -2.05 -3.32
N GLY A 36 6.06 -2.43 -2.46
CA GLY A 36 6.20 -3.51 -1.49
C GLY A 36 5.32 -4.68 -1.90
N ILE A 37 5.70 -5.90 -1.50
CA ILE A 37 4.86 -7.08 -1.61
C ILE A 37 4.70 -7.74 -0.25
N HIS A 38 3.53 -8.26 0.06
CA HIS A 38 3.31 -9.09 1.25
C HIS A 38 2.31 -10.20 0.93
N ALA A 39 2.30 -11.23 1.78
CA ALA A 39 1.28 -12.25 1.77
C ALA A 39 0.22 -11.94 2.83
N GLU A 40 -1.05 -12.06 2.48
CA GLU A 40 -2.11 -11.84 3.44
C GLU A 40 -2.27 -13.02 4.39
N PRO A 41 -2.18 -12.79 5.72
CA PRO A 41 -2.09 -13.88 6.69
C PRO A 41 -3.42 -14.62 6.85
N TYR A 42 -4.54 -13.96 6.57
CA TYR A 42 -5.89 -14.52 6.75
C TYR A 42 -6.43 -15.24 5.51
N LEU A 43 -5.75 -15.12 4.37
CA LEU A 43 -6.17 -15.76 3.13
C LEU A 43 -5.46 -17.09 2.95
N ALA A 44 -6.19 -18.10 2.47
CA ALA A 44 -5.62 -19.40 2.14
C ALA A 44 -4.65 -19.29 0.96
N ASP A 45 -3.66 -20.19 0.91
CA ASP A 45 -2.76 -20.29 -0.24
C ASP A 45 -3.57 -20.60 -1.50
N GLY A 46 -3.22 -19.95 -2.61
CA GLY A 46 -3.97 -20.05 -3.86
C GLY A 46 -5.17 -19.09 -3.96
N HIS A 47 -5.50 -18.32 -2.92
CA HIS A 47 -6.52 -17.26 -3.02
C HIS A 47 -6.07 -16.14 -3.98
N PRO A 48 -6.94 -15.60 -4.87
CA PRO A 48 -6.57 -14.56 -5.83
C PRO A 48 -5.90 -13.32 -5.24
N GLU A 49 -6.19 -13.01 -3.99
CA GLU A 49 -5.65 -11.87 -3.24
C GLU A 49 -4.62 -12.27 -2.18
N LYS A 50 -4.11 -13.51 -2.23
CA LYS A 50 -3.14 -14.01 -1.23
C LYS A 50 -1.89 -13.14 -1.20
N TRP A 51 -1.40 -12.72 -2.36
CA TRP A 51 -0.23 -11.86 -2.49
C TRP A 51 -0.64 -10.52 -3.02
N VAL A 52 -0.16 -9.45 -2.38
CA VAL A 52 -0.55 -8.08 -2.69
C VAL A 52 0.70 -7.24 -2.90
N VAL A 53 0.77 -6.54 -4.03
CA VAL A 53 1.78 -5.54 -4.33
C VAL A 53 1.18 -4.16 -4.10
N THR A 54 1.91 -3.29 -3.39
CA THR A 54 1.43 -1.99 -2.94
C THR A 54 2.45 -0.91 -3.28
N HIS A 55 2.00 0.24 -3.76
CA HIS A 55 2.84 1.43 -3.92
C HIS A 55 3.19 2.01 -2.54
N LEU A 56 4.49 2.12 -2.22
CA LEU A 56 4.93 2.42 -0.86
C LEU A 56 4.57 3.84 -0.38
N ALA A 57 4.60 4.83 -1.28
CA ALA A 57 4.33 6.22 -0.90
C ALA A 57 2.84 6.48 -0.65
N SER A 58 1.93 5.84 -1.40
CA SER A 58 0.49 6.06 -1.25
C SER A 58 -0.25 4.96 -0.47
N GLY A 59 0.37 3.78 -0.29
CA GLY A 59 -0.31 2.61 0.27
C GLY A 59 -1.36 2.00 -0.66
N MET A 60 -1.43 2.46 -1.92
CA MET A 60 -2.38 1.97 -2.91
C MET A 60 -1.97 0.59 -3.45
N GLN A 61 -2.94 -0.31 -3.57
CA GLN A 61 -2.74 -1.61 -4.21
C GLN A 61 -2.41 -1.45 -5.69
N ALA A 62 -1.28 -1.99 -6.11
CA ALA A 62 -0.82 -2.00 -7.50
C ALA A 62 -1.12 -3.34 -8.21
N GLY A 63 -1.20 -4.45 -7.47
CA GLY A 63 -1.59 -5.75 -8.04
C GLY A 63 -1.80 -6.84 -6.99
N THR A 64 -2.48 -7.91 -7.40
CA THR A 64 -2.79 -9.08 -6.57
C THR A 64 -2.53 -10.38 -7.30
N GLY A 65 -2.34 -11.47 -6.55
CA GLY A 65 -2.24 -12.79 -7.15
C GLY A 65 -2.28 -13.95 -6.16
N THR A 66 -2.51 -15.14 -6.70
CA THR A 66 -2.49 -16.42 -5.97
C THR A 66 -1.09 -16.82 -5.49
N SER A 67 -0.06 -16.25 -6.11
CA SER A 67 1.35 -16.42 -5.77
C SER A 67 2.10 -15.09 -5.84
N ARG A 68 3.28 -15.03 -5.22
CA ARG A 68 4.18 -13.87 -5.26
C ARG A 68 4.43 -13.41 -6.71
N THR A 69 4.76 -14.35 -7.58
CA THR A 69 5.03 -14.08 -9.00
C THR A 69 3.78 -13.59 -9.73
N ALA A 70 2.62 -14.19 -9.47
CA ALA A 70 1.37 -13.75 -10.10
C ALA A 70 1.02 -12.29 -9.72
N ALA A 71 1.21 -11.92 -8.44
CA ALA A 71 0.97 -10.56 -7.98
C ALA A 71 1.92 -9.54 -8.62
N ILE A 72 3.21 -9.89 -8.76
CA ILE A 72 4.19 -9.03 -9.45
C ILE A 72 3.83 -8.88 -10.93
N THR A 73 3.50 -9.97 -11.63
CA THR A 73 3.09 -9.90 -13.04
C THR A 73 1.83 -9.05 -13.22
N ASN A 74 0.85 -9.18 -12.32
CA ASN A 74 -0.35 -8.37 -12.33
C ASN A 74 -0.02 -6.88 -12.11
N ALA A 75 0.82 -6.57 -11.13
CA ALA A 75 1.27 -5.20 -10.85
C ALA A 75 2.05 -4.60 -12.02
N THR A 76 2.99 -5.33 -12.62
CA THR A 76 3.72 -4.89 -13.83
C THR A 76 2.76 -4.59 -14.97
N THR A 77 1.78 -5.47 -15.20
CA THR A 77 0.75 -5.25 -16.23
C THR A 77 -0.06 -3.98 -15.96
N ASN A 78 -0.42 -3.73 -14.70
CA ASN A 78 -1.18 -2.53 -14.33
C ASN A 78 -0.34 -1.26 -14.48
N VAL A 79 0.94 -1.29 -14.08
CA VAL A 79 1.90 -0.20 -14.28
C VAL A 79 2.04 0.13 -15.76
N GLU A 80 2.24 -0.88 -16.61
CA GLU A 80 2.35 -0.70 -18.06
C GLU A 80 1.07 -0.17 -18.69
N ARG A 81 -0.09 -0.74 -18.33
CA ARG A 81 -1.40 -0.28 -18.83
C ARG A 81 -1.68 1.18 -18.48
N ASN A 82 -1.19 1.64 -17.33
CA ASN A 82 -1.40 3.01 -16.86
C ASN A 82 -0.22 3.93 -17.13
N ARG A 83 0.83 3.48 -17.86
CA ARG A 83 2.06 4.24 -18.10
C ARG A 83 1.84 5.73 -18.44
N PRO A 84 0.91 6.12 -19.34
CA PRO A 84 0.72 7.54 -19.70
C PRO A 84 0.22 8.43 -18.54
N ARG A 85 -0.50 7.84 -17.58
CA ARG A 85 -1.14 8.56 -16.46
C ARG A 85 -0.63 8.12 -15.09
N LEU A 86 0.40 7.27 -15.07
CA LEU A 86 0.89 6.63 -13.85
C LEU A 86 1.31 7.68 -12.82
N ARG A 87 2.04 8.72 -13.26
CA ARG A 87 2.47 9.82 -12.39
C ARG A 87 1.28 10.49 -11.71
N THR A 88 0.31 10.97 -12.51
CA THR A 88 -0.89 11.64 -12.00
C THR A 88 -1.66 10.76 -11.02
N MET A 89 -1.87 9.48 -11.35
CA MET A 89 -2.57 8.54 -10.48
C MET A 89 -1.85 8.34 -9.13
N LEU A 90 -0.52 8.23 -9.14
CA LEU A 90 0.25 8.03 -7.92
C LEU A 90 0.36 9.31 -7.08
N ASP A 91 0.44 10.47 -7.73
CA ASP A 91 0.40 11.78 -7.06
C ASP A 91 -0.95 12.00 -6.39
N GLU A 92 -2.07 11.74 -7.08
CA GLU A 92 -3.42 11.79 -6.51
C GLU A 92 -3.59 10.82 -5.34
N ALA A 93 -3.09 9.58 -5.48
CA ALA A 93 -3.13 8.59 -4.41
C ALA A 93 -2.34 9.05 -3.16
N THR A 94 -1.22 9.72 -3.38
CA THR A 94 -0.36 10.22 -2.30
C THR A 94 -1.02 11.41 -1.61
N ALA A 95 -1.59 12.35 -2.37
CA ALA A 95 -2.38 13.46 -1.84
C ALA A 95 -3.58 12.95 -1.01
N ALA A 96 -4.34 11.99 -1.52
CA ALA A 96 -5.46 11.39 -0.81
C ALA A 96 -5.04 10.73 0.52
N ARG A 97 -3.87 10.06 0.55
CA ARG A 97 -3.31 9.53 1.80
C ARG A 97 -2.97 10.64 2.79
N THR A 98 -2.36 11.74 2.33
CA THR A 98 -2.03 12.89 3.18
C THR A 98 -3.30 13.52 3.77
N ASP A 99 -4.35 13.70 2.96
CA ASP A 99 -5.63 14.24 3.42
C ASP A 99 -6.28 13.35 4.48
N LEU A 100 -6.25 12.03 4.28
CA LEU A 100 -6.75 11.06 5.26
C LEU A 100 -5.97 11.14 6.57
N GLN A 101 -4.63 11.21 6.51
CA GLN A 101 -3.80 11.35 7.71
C GLN A 101 -4.12 12.64 8.47
N PHE A 102 -4.32 13.75 7.75
CA PHE A 102 -4.71 15.02 8.35
C PHE A 102 -6.09 14.94 9.00
N ALA A 103 -7.08 14.36 8.31
CA ALA A 103 -8.43 14.19 8.85
C ALA A 103 -8.43 13.31 10.11
N THR A 104 -7.71 12.19 10.11
CA THR A 104 -7.57 11.32 11.28
C THR A 104 -6.92 12.06 12.45
N TYR A 105 -5.88 12.87 12.20
CA TYR A 105 -5.26 13.70 13.23
C TYR A 105 -6.25 14.71 13.84
N GLN A 106 -7.03 15.42 13.00
CA GLN A 106 -8.01 16.38 13.49
C GLN A 106 -9.11 15.70 14.32
N LEU A 107 -9.56 14.52 13.92
CA LEU A 107 -10.53 13.74 14.69
C LEU A 107 -9.97 13.34 16.06
N ALA A 108 -8.72 12.84 16.12
CA ALA A 108 -8.08 12.49 17.38
C ALA A 108 -7.91 13.72 18.29
N ARG A 109 -7.50 14.86 17.73
CA ARG A 109 -7.38 16.13 18.46
C ARG A 109 -8.72 16.59 19.02
N ASN A 110 -9.78 16.60 18.20
CA ASN A 110 -11.12 17.01 18.61
C ASN A 110 -11.68 16.06 19.68
N ARG A 111 -11.45 14.76 19.55
CA ARG A 111 -11.85 13.77 20.56
C ARG A 111 -11.22 14.06 21.92
N ARG A 112 -9.92 14.38 21.96
CA ARG A 112 -9.24 14.77 23.20
C ARG A 112 -9.80 16.06 23.80
N ALA A 113 -10.05 17.07 22.96
CA ALA A 113 -10.62 18.34 23.39
C ALA A 113 -12.04 18.20 23.96
N ILE A 114 -12.86 17.30 23.40
CA ILE A 114 -14.25 17.07 23.83
C ILE A 114 -14.32 16.16 25.05
N LEU A 115 -13.55 15.05 25.06
CA LEU A 115 -13.63 14.04 26.11
C LEU A 115 -12.73 14.32 27.32
N GLY A 116 -11.87 15.34 27.24
CA GLY A 116 -11.05 15.77 28.38
C GLY A 116 -9.98 14.77 28.81
N GLU A 117 -9.58 13.82 27.95
CA GLU A 117 -8.44 12.93 28.20
C GLU A 117 -7.14 13.76 28.18
N ALA A 118 -6.80 14.31 29.35
CA ALA A 118 -5.47 14.83 29.65
C ALA A 118 -4.46 13.68 29.62
N ALA A 119 -3.26 13.99 29.12
CA ALA A 119 -2.14 13.08 28.94
C ALA A 119 -1.77 12.28 30.20
#